data_AF-A0A8S3INJ6-F1
#
_entry.id   AF-A0A8S3INJ6-F1
#
_cell.length_a   1.000
_cell.length_b   1.000
_cell.length_c   1.000
_cell.angle_alpha   90.00
_cell.angle_beta   90.00
_cell.angle_gamma   90.00
#
_symmetry.space_group_name_H-M   'P 1'
#
loop_
_entity.id
_entity.type
_entity.pdbx_description
1 polymer ?
#
loop_
_entity_poly.entity_id
_entity_poly.type
_entity_poly.pdbx_seq_one_letter_code
_entity_poly.pdbx_strand_id
1 'polypeptide(L)'
;MASSNMKIQNENASVETKKTPKSSKNHSYDIDWIKNTNAKSLLPDQRHSLKKPVTDQGCQKRLSKYNGLVNRMSPEEVDEELRKRQLSTSGEIEIRRLRLKHHYKAQLMLGHENPFKMIQQHFEYIAVVDFEATCDNNQRNNYPHEIIEFPIVLINVQQQMIVDKFQSYCRPTLNPILSEFCTELTG
;
A
#
# COMPACT_ATOMS: atom_id res chain seq x y z
N MET A 1 -27.23 63.20 20.82
CA MET A 1 -27.43 62.25 21.94
C MET A 1 -27.58 60.86 21.34
N ALA A 2 -26.80 59.91 21.85
CA ALA A 2 -26.39 58.69 21.16
C ALA A 2 -27.52 57.67 20.96
N SER A 3 -27.54 57.06 19.77
CA SER A 3 -28.29 55.85 19.44
C SER A 3 -27.40 54.62 19.67
N SER A 4 -27.79 53.74 20.59
CA SER A 4 -27.13 52.46 20.87
C SER A 4 -27.54 51.42 19.82
N ASN A 5 -26.58 50.99 19.00
CA ASN A 5 -26.66 49.79 18.18
C ASN A 5 -25.68 48.75 18.73
N MET A 6 -26.23 47.59 19.10
CA MET A 6 -25.53 46.42 19.60
C MET A 6 -24.76 45.77 18.43
N LYS A 7 -23.43 45.93 18.39
CA LYS A 7 -22.55 45.27 17.43
C LYS A 7 -21.97 44.00 18.03
N ILE A 8 -22.26 42.89 17.35
CA ILE A 8 -21.67 41.56 17.50
C ILE A 8 -20.15 41.70 17.31
N GLN A 9 -19.39 41.24 18.31
CA GLN A 9 -17.93 41.17 18.26
C GLN A 9 -17.55 39.95 17.42
N ASN A 10 -16.84 40.21 16.33
CA ASN A 10 -16.21 39.21 15.48
C ASN A 10 -14.72 39.18 15.90
N GLU A 11 -14.35 38.20 16.74
CA GLU A 11 -12.96 37.97 17.12
C GLU A 11 -12.25 37.21 16.00
N ASN A 12 -11.33 37.90 15.32
CA ASN A 12 -10.37 37.29 14.40
C ASN A 12 -9.38 36.44 15.22
N ALA A 13 -9.66 35.14 15.35
CA ALA A 13 -8.69 34.16 15.83
C ALA A 13 -7.62 33.94 14.74
N SER A 14 -6.39 34.41 15.03
CA SER A 14 -5.19 34.13 14.25
C SER A 14 -4.91 32.62 14.26
N VAL A 15 -5.14 31.97 13.12
CA VAL A 15 -4.72 30.58 12.89
C VAL A 15 -3.20 30.59 12.67
N GLU A 16 -2.44 30.27 13.71
CA GLU A 16 -1.04 29.89 13.62
C GLU A 16 -0.91 28.64 12.73
N THR A 17 -0.50 28.85 11.49
CA THR A 17 -0.06 27.78 10.60
C THR A 17 1.27 27.25 11.11
N LYS A 18 1.25 26.10 11.78
CA LYS A 18 2.45 25.33 12.11
C LYS A 18 3.14 24.94 10.80
N LYS A 19 4.20 25.67 10.45
CA LYS A 19 5.11 25.36 9.36
C LYS A 19 5.68 23.95 9.56
N THR A 20 5.30 23.02 8.68
CA THR A 20 5.99 21.74 8.53
C THR A 20 7.42 21.99 8.04
N PRO A 21 8.45 21.30 8.56
CA PRO A 21 9.81 21.53 8.14
C PRO A 21 10.00 20.97 6.71
N LYS A 22 10.32 21.86 5.76
CA LYS A 22 10.86 21.49 4.45
C LYS A 22 12.22 20.83 4.65
N SER A 23 12.24 19.50 4.77
CA SER A 23 13.47 18.71 4.73
C SER A 23 13.81 18.35 3.28
N SER A 24 14.21 19.36 2.49
CA SER A 24 15.00 19.12 1.28
C SER A 24 16.44 18.78 1.71
N LYS A 25 16.62 17.60 2.29
CA LYS A 25 17.97 17.03 2.43
C LYS A 25 18.19 16.22 1.17
N ASN A 26 19.03 16.72 0.28
CA ASN A 26 19.66 15.91 -0.76
C ASN A 26 20.44 14.80 -0.05
N HIS A 27 19.79 13.66 0.21
CA HIS A 27 20.50 12.44 0.57
C HIS A 27 21.29 12.06 -0.67
N SER A 28 22.59 12.33 -0.65
CA SER A 28 23.50 11.79 -1.65
C SER A 28 23.59 10.30 -1.38
N TYR A 29 22.83 9.50 -2.13
CA TYR A 29 22.94 8.06 -2.07
C TYR A 29 24.30 7.68 -2.65
N ASP A 30 25.16 7.06 -1.85
CA ASP A 30 26.46 6.58 -2.28
C ASP A 30 26.27 5.44 -3.30
N ILE A 31 26.41 5.72 -4.59
CA ILE A 31 26.22 4.70 -5.66
C ILE A 31 27.22 3.53 -5.53
N ASP A 32 28.30 3.67 -4.76
CA ASP A 32 29.31 2.63 -4.62
C ASP A 32 28.79 1.39 -3.88
N TRP A 33 27.69 1.47 -3.10
CA TRP A 33 27.09 0.28 -2.48
C TRP A 33 26.56 -0.74 -3.50
N ILE A 34 26.16 -0.29 -4.69
CA ILE A 34 25.63 -1.17 -5.76
C ILE A 34 26.74 -1.96 -6.43
N LYS A 35 27.97 -1.42 -6.50
CA LYS A 35 29.05 -1.94 -7.34
C LYS A 35 29.48 -3.38 -7.01
N ASN A 36 29.15 -3.89 -5.81
CA ASN A 36 29.43 -5.25 -5.38
C ASN A 36 28.17 -6.02 -4.91
N THR A 37 26.99 -5.50 -5.20
CA THR A 37 25.73 -6.12 -4.80
C THR A 37 25.23 -7.05 -5.89
N ASN A 38 25.27 -8.37 -5.64
CA ASN A 38 24.57 -9.35 -6.46
C ASN A 38 23.26 -9.71 -5.75
N ALA A 39 22.11 -9.50 -6.40
CA ALA A 39 20.81 -9.87 -5.84
C ALA A 39 20.76 -11.35 -5.41
N LYS A 40 21.46 -12.25 -6.12
CA LYS A 40 21.57 -13.67 -5.76
C LYS A 40 22.41 -13.92 -4.50
N SER A 41 23.38 -13.07 -4.17
CA SER A 41 24.21 -13.22 -2.97
C SER A 41 23.57 -12.63 -1.71
N LEU A 42 22.55 -11.77 -1.87
CA LEU A 42 21.78 -11.20 -0.76
C LEU A 42 20.56 -12.03 -0.37
N LEU A 43 20.11 -12.95 -1.24
CA LEU A 43 19.05 -13.89 -0.90
C LEU A 43 19.68 -15.05 -0.12
N PRO A 44 19.37 -15.23 1.18
CA PRO A 44 19.82 -16.42 1.89
C PRO A 44 19.30 -17.67 1.17
N ASP A 45 20.13 -18.71 1.07
CA ASP A 45 19.80 -20.01 0.45
C ASP A 45 18.81 -20.81 1.33
N GLN A 46 17.69 -20.19 1.67
CA GLN A 46 16.60 -20.80 2.40
C GLN A 46 15.52 -21.23 1.42
N ARG A 47 15.87 -22.20 0.57
CA ARG A 47 14.89 -23.21 0.13
C ARG A 47 14.57 -24.11 1.34
N HIS A 48 14.03 -23.54 2.41
CA HIS A 48 13.37 -24.36 3.40
C HIS A 48 12.27 -25.10 2.65
N SER A 49 12.41 -26.44 2.58
CA SER A 49 11.39 -27.34 2.07
C SER A 49 10.03 -26.86 2.56
N LEU A 50 9.17 -26.45 1.62
CA LEU A 50 7.79 -26.03 1.84
C LEU A 50 7.01 -27.21 2.44
N LYS A 51 7.20 -27.50 3.74
CA LYS A 51 6.28 -28.35 4.47
C LYS A 51 5.02 -27.50 4.62
N LYS A 52 4.04 -27.75 3.76
CA LYS A 52 2.68 -27.21 3.94
C LYS A 52 2.32 -27.41 5.40
N PRO A 53 1.84 -26.37 6.12
CA PRO A 53 1.37 -26.57 7.48
C PRO A 53 0.35 -27.70 7.43
N VAL A 54 0.60 -28.76 8.21
CA VAL A 54 -0.28 -29.93 8.28
C VAL A 54 -1.60 -29.40 8.82
N THR A 55 -2.53 -29.14 7.91
CA THR A 55 -3.86 -28.67 8.24
C THR A 55 -4.66 -29.92 8.55
N ASP A 56 -5.04 -30.06 9.82
CA ASP A 56 -5.93 -31.14 10.26
C ASP A 56 -7.15 -31.23 9.31
N GLN A 57 -7.54 -32.46 8.94
CA GLN A 57 -8.68 -32.69 8.04
C GLN A 57 -9.97 -32.10 8.61
N GLY A 58 -10.10 -31.98 9.94
CA GLY A 58 -11.18 -31.29 10.61
C GLY A 58 -11.23 -29.80 10.30
N CYS A 59 -10.08 -29.12 10.31
CA CYS A 59 -9.96 -27.70 9.98
C CYS A 59 -10.32 -27.40 8.52
N GLN A 60 -9.92 -28.25 7.58
CA GLN A 60 -10.24 -28.07 6.16
C GLN A 60 -11.74 -28.17 5.88
N LYS A 61 -12.42 -29.17 6.48
CA LYS A 61 -13.89 -29.32 6.38
C LYS A 61 -14.63 -28.12 6.97
N ARG A 62 -14.19 -27.61 8.13
CA ARG A 62 -14.76 -26.40 8.74
C ARG A 62 -14.58 -25.18 7.86
N LEU A 63 -13.37 -24.95 7.34
CA LEU A 63 -13.09 -23.83 6.44
C LEU A 63 -13.96 -23.86 5.18
N SER A 64 -14.16 -25.05 4.58
CA SER A 64 -15.05 -25.21 3.42
C SER A 64 -16.50 -24.81 3.73
N LYS A 65 -17.00 -25.14 4.94
CA LYS A 65 -18.35 -24.73 5.37
C LYS A 65 -18.46 -23.21 5.51
N TYR A 66 -17.47 -22.55 6.15
CA TYR A 66 -17.45 -21.08 6.26
C TYR A 66 -17.35 -20.40 4.90
N ASN A 67 -16.50 -20.88 4.00
CA ASN A 67 -16.39 -20.34 2.65
C ASN A 67 -17.72 -20.41 1.91
N GLY A 68 -18.41 -21.55 2.00
CA GLY A 68 -19.74 -21.71 1.43
C GLY A 68 -20.78 -20.77 2.05
N LEU A 69 -20.73 -20.57 3.37
CA LEU A 69 -21.62 -19.64 4.06
C LEU A 69 -21.40 -18.20 3.59
N VAL A 70 -20.15 -17.72 3.58
CA VAL A 70 -19.82 -16.35 3.15
C VAL A 70 -20.20 -16.10 1.69
N ASN A 71 -20.07 -17.10 0.82
CA ASN A 71 -20.51 -16.98 -0.58
C ASN A 71 -22.03 -16.79 -0.73
N ARG A 72 -22.82 -17.25 0.24
CA ARG A 72 -24.28 -17.14 0.23
C ARG A 72 -24.80 -15.91 0.96
N MET A 73 -23.95 -15.20 1.70
CA MET A 73 -24.35 -14.00 2.43
C MET A 73 -24.69 -12.85 1.47
N SER A 74 -25.72 -12.08 1.83
CA SER A 74 -26.03 -10.80 1.21
C SER A 74 -24.95 -9.75 1.51
N PRO A 75 -24.85 -8.66 0.75
CA PRO A 75 -23.93 -7.57 1.06
C PRO A 75 -24.08 -7.01 2.48
N GLU A 76 -25.32 -6.85 2.95
CA GLU A 76 -25.65 -6.33 4.27
C GLU A 76 -25.21 -7.30 5.37
N GLU A 77 -25.41 -8.60 5.16
CA GLU A 77 -24.97 -9.63 6.10
C GLU A 77 -23.44 -9.68 6.21
N VAL A 78 -22.72 -9.53 5.09
CA VAL A 78 -21.26 -9.46 5.08
C VAL A 78 -20.78 -8.24 5.86
N ASP A 79 -21.38 -7.07 5.63
CA ASP A 79 -21.00 -5.84 6.31
C ASP A 79 -21.25 -5.91 7.81
N GLU A 80 -22.38 -6.47 8.23
CA GLU A 80 -22.69 -6.66 9.65
C GLU A 80 -21.71 -7.63 10.31
N GLU A 81 -21.34 -8.73 9.65
CA GLU A 81 -20.35 -9.67 10.18
C GLU A 81 -18.93 -9.09 10.25
N LEU A 82 -18.56 -8.21 9.30
CA LEU A 82 -17.30 -7.46 9.34
C LEU A 82 -17.29 -6.44 10.49
N ARG A 83 -18.38 -5.68 10.65
CA ARG A 83 -18.54 -4.67 11.70
C ARG A 83 -18.46 -5.29 13.09
N LYS A 84 -19.16 -6.41 13.32
CA LYS A 84 -19.09 -7.19 14.57
C LYS A 84 -17.66 -7.60 14.95
N ARG A 85 -16.78 -7.76 13.95
CA ARG A 85 -15.37 -8.16 14.12
C ARG A 85 -14.39 -7.00 14.01
N GLN A 86 -14.88 -5.76 13.98
CA GLN A 86 -14.06 -4.55 13.85
C GLN A 86 -13.19 -4.56 12.57
N LEU A 87 -13.68 -5.18 11.51
CA LEU A 87 -13.04 -5.20 10.20
C LEU A 87 -13.66 -4.13 9.29
N SER A 88 -12.84 -3.55 8.40
CA SER A 88 -13.32 -2.58 7.40
C SER A 88 -14.41 -3.18 6.51
N THR A 89 -15.45 -2.40 6.24
CA THR A 89 -16.54 -2.68 5.28
C THR A 89 -16.32 -1.97 3.93
N SER A 90 -15.12 -1.44 3.68
CA SER A 90 -14.77 -0.76 2.44
C SER A 90 -14.39 -1.74 1.32
N GLY A 91 -14.62 -1.30 0.08
CA GLY A 91 -14.33 -2.03 -1.15
C GLY A 91 -15.53 -2.78 -1.71
N GLU A 92 -15.36 -3.35 -2.91
CA GLU A 92 -16.38 -4.17 -3.56
C GLU A 92 -16.74 -5.41 -2.72
N ILE A 93 -17.94 -5.95 -2.95
CA ILE A 93 -18.46 -7.10 -2.18
C ILE A 93 -17.52 -8.30 -2.15
N GLU A 94 -16.78 -8.58 -3.24
CA GLU A 94 -15.82 -9.67 -3.28
C GLU A 94 -14.61 -9.44 -2.38
N ILE A 95 -14.14 -8.20 -2.25
CA ILE A 95 -13.08 -7.83 -1.30
C ILE A 95 -13.55 -7.99 0.15
N ARG A 96 -14.81 -7.63 0.43
CA ARG A 96 -15.42 -7.77 1.75
C ARG A 96 -15.61 -9.23 2.15
N ARG A 97 -16.11 -10.06 1.22
CA ARG A 97 -16.20 -11.52 1.38
C ARG A 97 -14.83 -12.15 1.58
N LEU A 98 -13.83 -11.75 0.79
CA LEU A 98 -12.46 -12.24 0.94
C LEU A 98 -11.89 -11.91 2.32
N ARG A 99 -12.07 -10.67 2.79
CA ARG A 99 -11.67 -10.22 4.13
C ARG A 99 -12.29 -11.09 5.22
N LEU A 100 -13.59 -11.37 5.12
CA LEU A 100 -14.29 -12.21 6.08
C LEU A 100 -13.83 -13.68 6.04
N LYS A 101 -13.62 -14.25 4.85
CA LYS A 101 -13.05 -15.61 4.69
C LYS A 101 -11.65 -15.71 5.27
N HIS A 102 -10.79 -14.72 5.03
CA HIS A 102 -9.44 -14.68 5.59
C HIS A 102 -9.46 -14.60 7.12
N HIS A 103 -10.37 -13.81 7.69
CA HIS A 103 -10.56 -13.75 9.13
C HIS A 103 -10.96 -15.12 9.72
N TYR A 104 -11.95 -15.80 9.14
CA TYR A 104 -12.33 -17.15 9.59
C TYR A 104 -11.22 -18.18 9.41
N LYS A 105 -10.51 -18.12 8.28
CA LYS A 105 -9.34 -18.97 8.03
C LYS A 105 -8.30 -18.79 9.13
N ALA A 106 -8.03 -17.55 9.50
CA ALA A 106 -7.10 -17.26 10.57
C ALA A 106 -7.59 -17.78 11.93
N GLN A 107 -8.85 -17.53 12.31
CA GLN A 107 -9.40 -18.05 13.57
C GLN A 107 -9.33 -19.58 13.66
N LEU A 108 -9.56 -20.29 12.55
CA LEU A 108 -9.51 -21.75 12.51
C LEU A 108 -8.08 -22.30 12.55
N MET A 109 -7.11 -21.54 12.07
CA MET A 109 -5.71 -21.94 11.97
C MET A 109 -4.87 -21.45 13.15
N LEU A 110 -5.36 -20.46 13.91
CA LEU A 110 -4.62 -19.77 14.95
C LEU A 110 -5.43 -19.76 16.25
N GLY A 111 -5.23 -20.76 17.09
CA GLY A 111 -5.59 -20.69 18.51
C GLY A 111 -4.67 -19.75 19.28
N HIS A 112 -4.59 -18.46 18.88
CA HIS A 112 -3.83 -17.35 19.50
C HIS A 112 -2.56 -16.85 18.75
N GLU A 113 -2.62 -16.64 17.43
CA GLU A 113 -1.58 -15.88 16.70
C GLU A 113 -2.21 -15.11 15.53
N ASN A 114 -1.58 -14.02 15.07
CA ASN A 114 -2.14 -13.08 14.10
C ASN A 114 -2.45 -13.75 12.72
N PRO A 115 -3.64 -13.54 12.10
CA PRO A 115 -4.00 -13.94 10.73
C PRO A 115 -2.91 -13.76 9.67
N PHE A 116 -2.09 -12.72 9.81
CA PHE A 116 -1.02 -12.40 8.88
C PHE A 116 0.25 -13.23 9.07
N LYS A 117 0.39 -13.95 10.20
CA LYS A 117 1.49 -14.89 10.47
C LYS A 117 1.35 -16.21 9.70
N MET A 118 0.14 -16.49 9.21
CA MET A 118 -0.19 -17.70 8.42
C MET A 118 0.26 -17.62 6.96
N ILE A 119 0.50 -16.41 6.46
CA ILE A 119 1.35 -16.26 5.28
C ILE A 119 2.74 -16.16 5.89
N GLN A 120 3.57 -17.18 5.72
CA GLN A 120 5.00 -16.97 5.88
C GLN A 120 5.40 -15.97 4.78
N GLN A 121 5.26 -14.68 5.08
CA GLN A 121 5.84 -13.64 4.27
C GLN A 121 7.33 -13.78 4.48
N HIS A 122 8.01 -14.35 3.49
CA HIS A 122 9.44 -14.68 3.55
C HIS A 122 10.31 -13.42 3.53
N PHE A 123 9.70 -12.24 3.39
CA PHE A 123 10.38 -10.96 3.26
C PHE A 123 10.15 -10.12 4.51
N GLU A 124 11.24 -9.61 5.08
CA GLU A 124 11.20 -8.66 6.19
C GLU A 124 10.73 -7.27 5.71
N TYR A 125 11.07 -6.93 4.46
CA TYR A 125 10.73 -5.67 3.82
C TYR A 125 10.16 -5.89 2.43
N ILE A 126 9.23 -5.01 2.03
CA ILE A 126 8.71 -4.90 0.66
C ILE A 126 9.07 -3.51 0.15
N ALA A 127 9.77 -3.44 -0.99
CA ALA A 127 9.98 -2.21 -1.73
C ALA A 127 8.90 -2.09 -2.81
N VAL A 128 8.02 -1.10 -2.68
CA VAL A 128 6.99 -0.77 -3.67
C VAL A 128 7.55 0.27 -4.62
N VAL A 129 7.52 0.00 -5.92
CA VAL A 129 8.03 0.87 -6.99
C VAL A 129 6.89 1.15 -7.96
N ASP A 130 6.73 2.42 -8.33
CA ASP A 130 5.72 2.87 -9.28
C ASP A 130 6.34 3.91 -10.22
N PHE A 131 6.75 3.50 -11.43
CA PHE A 131 7.47 4.38 -12.33
C PHE A 131 6.53 5.28 -13.12
N GLU A 132 6.86 6.56 -13.19
CA GLU A 132 6.33 7.44 -14.22
C GLU A 132 7.25 7.43 -15.44
N ALA A 133 6.67 7.50 -16.63
CA ALA A 133 7.41 7.46 -17.89
C ALA A 133 6.92 8.53 -18.87
N THR A 134 7.80 8.93 -19.79
CA THR A 134 7.43 9.76 -20.94
C THR A 134 6.27 9.11 -21.70
N CYS A 135 5.31 9.89 -22.20
CA CYS A 135 4.22 9.36 -23.03
C CYS A 135 3.70 10.40 -24.04
N ASP A 136 3.00 9.93 -25.07
CA ASP A 136 2.35 10.78 -26.08
C ASP A 136 1.02 10.14 -26.49
N ASN A 137 -0.07 10.91 -26.41
CA ASN A 137 -1.42 10.45 -26.76
C ASN A 137 -1.56 10.10 -28.26
N ASN A 138 -0.71 10.67 -29.12
CA ASN A 138 -0.75 10.46 -30.57
C ASN A 138 0.01 9.19 -31.01
N GLN A 139 0.83 8.59 -30.14
CA GLN A 139 1.71 7.46 -30.48
C GLN A 139 1.48 6.28 -29.53
N ARG A 140 0.37 5.56 -29.70
CA ARG A 140 -0.09 4.58 -28.70
C ARG A 140 0.71 3.27 -28.62
N ASN A 141 1.30 2.81 -29.72
CA ASN A 141 1.78 1.41 -29.78
C ASN A 141 3.31 1.26 -29.79
N ASN A 142 4.07 2.29 -30.20
CA ASN A 142 5.52 2.21 -30.39
C ASN A 142 6.28 3.40 -29.80
N TYR A 143 5.67 4.15 -28.88
CA TYR A 143 6.37 5.27 -28.24
C TYR A 143 7.51 4.75 -27.34
N PRO A 144 8.76 5.23 -27.51
CA PRO A 144 9.87 4.79 -26.68
C PRO A 144 9.80 5.48 -25.30
N HIS A 145 9.08 4.84 -24.39
CA HIS A 145 8.91 5.29 -23.00
C HIS A 145 10.26 5.30 -22.26
N GLU A 146 10.56 6.41 -21.59
CA GLU A 146 11.70 6.57 -20.70
C GLU A 146 11.19 6.91 -19.30
N ILE A 147 11.77 6.31 -18.26
CA ILE A 147 11.42 6.63 -16.87
C ILE A 147 11.75 8.10 -16.60
N ILE A 148 10.79 8.84 -16.06
CA ILE A 148 10.92 10.25 -15.66
C ILE A 148 10.78 10.47 -14.15
N GLU A 149 10.20 9.50 -13.43
CA GLU A 149 10.20 9.48 -11.97
C GLU A 149 10.45 8.06 -11.44
N PHE A 150 11.25 7.96 -10.38
CA PHE A 150 11.57 6.72 -9.70
C PHE A 150 11.26 6.84 -8.19
N PRO A 151 10.00 6.70 -7.78
CA PRO A 151 9.63 6.59 -6.38
C PRO A 151 9.76 5.15 -5.87
N ILE A 152 10.20 5.01 -4.62
CA ILE A 152 10.24 3.75 -3.88
C ILE A 152 9.69 3.99 -2.47
N VAL A 153 8.79 3.13 -2.02
CA VAL A 153 8.33 3.07 -0.63
C VAL A 153 8.75 1.76 -0.01
N LEU A 154 9.54 1.81 1.06
CA LEU A 154 9.97 0.64 1.80
C LEU A 154 9.03 0.37 2.96
N ILE A 155 8.44 -0.82 2.99
CA ILE A 155 7.46 -1.26 4.00
C ILE A 155 8.09 -2.36 4.85
N ASN A 156 8.09 -2.19 6.17
CA ASN A 156 8.41 -3.29 7.09
C ASN A 156 7.17 -4.18 7.26
N VAL A 157 7.30 -5.46 6.92
CA VAL A 157 6.17 -6.39 6.87
C VAL A 157 5.63 -6.73 8.25
N GLN A 158 6.51 -6.83 9.26
CA GLN A 158 6.12 -7.15 10.62
C GLN A 158 5.34 -5.99 11.28
N GLN A 159 5.82 -4.77 11.10
CA GLN A 159 5.20 -3.57 11.68
C GLN A 159 4.02 -3.05 10.85
N GLN A 160 3.93 -3.44 9.57
CA GLN A 160 2.97 -2.91 8.61
C GLN A 160 3.08 -1.38 8.44
N MET A 161 4.31 -0.87 8.51
CA MET A 161 4.61 0.55 8.47
C MET A 161 5.56 0.86 7.33
N ILE A 162 5.39 2.04 6.73
CA ILE A 162 6.39 2.62 5.84
C ILE A 162 7.59 3.03 6.70
N VAL A 163 8.76 2.50 6.39
CA VAL A 163 10.01 2.78 7.12
C VAL A 163 10.93 3.72 6.37
N ASP A 164 10.81 3.78 5.04
CA ASP A 164 11.61 4.70 4.22
C ASP A 164 10.91 5.05 2.91
N LYS A 165 11.33 6.15 2.30
CA LYS A 165 10.87 6.63 1.00
C LYS A 165 12.04 7.21 0.20
N PHE A 166 12.15 6.79 -1.04
CA PHE A 166 13.05 7.38 -2.04
C PHE A 166 12.21 7.96 -3.16
N GLN A 167 12.61 9.12 -3.69
CA GLN A 167 12.00 9.72 -4.85
C GLN A 167 13.06 10.51 -5.61
N SER A 168 13.17 10.25 -6.91
CA SER A 168 14.05 11.00 -7.80
C SER A 168 13.41 11.15 -9.17
N TYR A 169 13.57 12.33 -9.75
CA TYR A 169 13.28 12.54 -11.16
C TYR A 169 14.43 12.04 -12.03
N CYS A 170 14.09 11.53 -13.19
CA CYS A 170 15.00 11.02 -14.20
C CYS A 170 14.92 11.93 -15.43
N ARG A 171 16.08 12.30 -15.99
CA ARG A 171 16.12 13.11 -17.22
C ARG A 171 16.07 12.18 -18.44
N PRO A 172 15.00 12.21 -19.26
CA PRO A 172 14.94 11.44 -20.49
C PRO A 172 15.96 11.95 -21.51
N THR A 173 16.46 11.04 -22.34
CA THR A 173 17.52 11.29 -23.32
C THR A 173 17.05 11.12 -24.76
N LEU A 174 16.11 10.21 -25.02
CA LEU A 174 15.52 10.00 -26.34
C LEU A 174 14.45 11.07 -26.63
N ASN A 175 13.59 11.35 -25.65
CA ASN A 175 12.57 12.40 -25.71
C ASN A 175 12.73 13.39 -24.55
N PRO A 176 13.72 14.32 -24.60
CA PRO A 176 14.03 15.22 -23.49
C PRO A 176 12.93 16.26 -23.17
N ILE A 177 12.02 16.50 -24.11
CA ILE A 177 10.91 17.43 -23.98
C ILE A 177 9.65 16.61 -23.78
N LEU A 178 9.02 16.73 -22.60
CA LEU A 178 7.77 16.05 -22.29
C LEU A 178 6.63 16.64 -23.12
N SER A 179 5.70 15.77 -23.56
CA SER A 179 4.46 16.22 -24.20
C SER A 179 3.54 16.86 -23.16
N GLU A 180 2.64 17.75 -23.61
CA GLU A 180 1.62 18.36 -22.74
C GLU A 180 0.77 17.28 -22.06
N PHE A 181 0.37 16.25 -22.81
CA PHE A 181 -0.34 15.09 -22.30
C PHE A 181 0.43 14.38 -21.16
N CYS A 182 1.74 14.21 -21.32
CA CYS A 182 2.58 13.58 -20.31
C CYS A 182 2.60 14.41 -19.03
N THR A 183 2.85 15.73 -19.13
CA THR A 183 2.87 16.61 -17.96
C THR A 183 1.52 16.76 -17.28
N GLU A 184 0.41 16.70 -18.02
CA GLU A 184 -0.93 16.73 -17.42
C GLU A 184 -1.27 15.43 -16.68
N LEU A 185 -0.80 14.29 -17.20
CA LEU A 185 -1.08 12.98 -16.62
C LEU A 185 -0.25 12.71 -15.36
N THR A 186 1.03 13.10 -15.36
CA THR A 186 1.97 12.80 -14.27
C THR A 186 2.09 13.92 -13.24
N GLY A 187 1.66 15.14 -13.57
CA GLY A 187 1.85 16.35 -12.74
C GLY A 187 3.24 16.96 -12.89
#